data_AF-A0A0E2LQC5-F1
#
_entry.id   AF-A0A0E2LQC5-F1
#
_cell.length_a   1.000
_cell.length_b   1.000
_cell.length_c   1.000
_cell.angle_alpha   90.00
_cell.angle_beta   90.00
_cell.angle_gamma   90.00
#
_symmetry.space_group_name_H-M   'P 1'
#
loop_
_entity.id
_entity.type
_entity.pdbx_description
1 polymer ?
#
loop_
_entity_poly.entity_id
_entity_poly.type
_entity_poly.pdbx_seq_one_letter_code
_entity_poly.pdbx_strand_id
1 'polypeptide(L)'
;MEGVHADELPDDSYVRVIHIEDEPADLYRQIETIGFFRGAVFHLLRTDTDGVHLSFEGEQFLLPQEAAHNLTVMPCTDKGMIDLAQKTVKLTTLRQGEEATIAGISKACRGANRRRLLDLGFVRGSRIAIDLTSPLGNPTAYVVRGTAIALRRDQARYILIYR
;
A
#
# COMPACT_ATOMS: atom_id res chain seq x y z
N MET A 1 13.58 -8.00 -20.27
CA MET A 1 13.88 -6.62 -19.86
C MET A 1 14.53 -6.72 -18.50
N GLU A 2 15.82 -6.41 -18.43
CA GLU A 2 16.50 -6.20 -17.15
C GLU A 2 15.86 -5.00 -16.45
N GLY A 3 15.63 -5.13 -15.14
CA GLY A 3 15.23 -3.98 -14.31
C GLY A 3 16.46 -3.18 -13.90
N VAL A 4 16.22 -2.00 -13.35
CA VAL A 4 17.25 -1.09 -12.81
C VAL A 4 17.01 -0.89 -11.32
N HIS A 5 17.98 -0.31 -10.60
CA HIS A 5 17.75 0.10 -9.22
C HIS A 5 16.84 1.34 -9.17
N ALA A 6 16.12 1.51 -8.06
CA ALA A 6 15.10 2.56 -7.97
C ALA A 6 15.69 3.98 -8.05
N ASP A 7 16.90 4.17 -7.53
CA ASP A 7 17.63 5.44 -7.53
C ASP A 7 18.20 5.84 -8.90
N GLU A 8 18.20 4.93 -9.88
CA GLU A 8 18.59 5.20 -11.27
C GLU A 8 17.45 5.80 -12.11
N LEU A 9 16.22 5.81 -11.59
CA LEU A 9 15.05 6.30 -12.33
C LEU A 9 14.81 7.80 -12.12
N PRO A 10 14.27 8.50 -13.13
CA PRO A 10 13.97 9.93 -13.01
C PRO A 10 12.97 10.21 -11.88
N ASP A 11 13.14 11.36 -11.25
CA ASP A 11 12.17 11.95 -10.33
C ASP A 11 10.77 12.04 -10.98
N ASP A 12 9.74 12.05 -10.13
CA ASP A 12 8.33 12.12 -10.53
C ASP A 12 7.88 10.99 -11.48
N SER A 13 8.39 9.76 -11.27
CA SER A 13 8.08 8.60 -12.11
C SER A 13 7.29 7.52 -11.37
N TYR A 14 6.40 6.83 -12.09
CA TYR A 14 5.76 5.61 -11.58
C TYR A 14 6.60 4.41 -11.96
N VAL A 15 6.87 3.56 -10.97
CA VAL A 15 7.79 2.44 -11.13
C VAL A 15 7.16 1.19 -10.54
N ARG A 16 7.55 0.03 -11.06
CA ARG A 16 7.04 -1.28 -10.66
C ARG A 16 8.16 -2.14 -10.12
N VAL A 17 7.95 -2.70 -8.93
CA VAL A 17 8.87 -3.66 -8.30
C VAL A 17 8.90 -4.96 -9.10
N ILE A 18 10.07 -5.34 -9.57
CA ILE A 18 10.31 -6.60 -10.31
C ILE A 18 10.88 -7.67 -9.38
N HIS A 19 11.79 -7.26 -8.49
CA HIS A 19 12.46 -8.13 -7.54
C HIS A 19 12.78 -7.35 -6.25
N ILE A 20 12.88 -8.09 -5.14
CA ILE A 20 13.28 -7.59 -3.83
C ILE A 20 14.30 -8.61 -3.32
N GLU A 21 15.53 -8.16 -3.09
CA GLU A 21 16.59 -8.98 -2.51
C GLU A 21 16.30 -9.22 -1.02
N ASP A 22 16.46 -10.46 -0.55
CA ASP A 22 16.20 -10.86 0.84
C ASP A 22 17.43 -10.76 1.75
N GLU A 23 18.60 -10.49 1.17
CA GLU A 23 19.84 -10.23 1.89
C GLU A 23 20.41 -8.83 1.60
N PRO A 24 20.94 -8.13 2.62
CA PRO A 24 20.94 -8.51 4.04
C PRO A 24 19.56 -8.31 4.72
N ALA A 25 19.31 -9.09 5.77
CA ALA A 25 17.99 -9.24 6.39
C ALA A 25 17.44 -7.97 7.07
N ASP A 26 18.30 -7.03 7.46
CA ASP A 26 17.91 -5.73 8.00
C ASP A 26 17.40 -4.78 6.91
N LEU A 27 18.05 -4.72 5.76
CA LEU A 27 17.56 -3.95 4.60
C LEU A 27 16.25 -4.54 4.06
N TYR A 28 16.17 -5.87 3.96
CA TYR A 28 14.92 -6.54 3.57
C TYR A 28 13.75 -6.17 4.50
N ARG A 29 13.97 -6.16 5.83
CA ARG A 29 12.95 -5.75 6.80
C ARG A 29 12.49 -4.32 6.60
N GLN A 30 13.38 -3.40 6.24
CA GLN A 30 12.99 -2.01 5.93
C GLN A 30 12.05 -1.95 4.73
N ILE A 31 12.38 -2.64 3.64
CA ILE A 31 11.52 -2.73 2.44
C ILE A 31 10.18 -3.38 2.78
N GLU A 32 10.20 -4.44 3.60
CA GLU A 32 8.99 -5.14 4.03
C GLU A 32 8.05 -4.24 4.85
N THR A 33 8.60 -3.33 5.68
CA THR A 33 7.77 -2.40 6.48
C THR A 33 6.91 -1.44 5.65
N ILE A 34 7.41 -1.06 4.47
CA ILE A 34 6.66 -0.29 3.46
C ILE A 34 5.45 -1.09 2.97
N GLY A 35 5.58 -2.42 2.95
CA GLY A 35 4.57 -3.35 2.45
C GLY A 35 4.74 -3.67 0.97
N PHE A 36 5.95 -3.47 0.42
CA PHE A 36 6.23 -3.84 -0.96
C PHE A 36 6.07 -5.34 -1.19
N PHE A 37 5.68 -5.65 -2.42
CA PHE A 37 5.56 -7.00 -2.94
C PHE A 37 5.95 -6.98 -4.41
N ARG A 38 6.29 -8.14 -4.98
CA ARG A 38 6.57 -8.25 -6.41
C ARG A 38 5.39 -7.77 -7.26
N GLY A 39 5.64 -6.80 -8.12
CA GLY A 39 4.64 -6.13 -8.95
C GLY A 39 3.92 -4.96 -8.27
N ALA A 40 4.33 -4.55 -7.07
CA ALA A 40 3.89 -3.31 -6.46
C ALA A 40 4.27 -2.13 -7.37
N VAL A 41 3.36 -1.15 -7.48
CA VAL A 41 3.59 0.09 -8.22
C VAL A 41 3.60 1.22 -7.21
N PHE A 42 4.64 2.04 -7.25
CA PHE A 42 4.81 3.22 -6.40
C PHE A 42 5.24 4.42 -7.22
N HIS A 43 5.04 5.61 -6.66
CA HIS A 43 5.50 6.87 -7.23
C HIS A 43 6.84 7.22 -6.61
N LEU A 44 7.91 7.22 -7.40
CA LEU A 44 9.19 7.79 -7.03
C LEU A 44 9.04 9.31 -7.12
N LEU A 45 9.07 9.97 -5.96
CA LEU A 45 8.90 11.42 -5.86
C LEU A 45 10.20 12.11 -6.23
N ARG A 46 11.29 11.70 -5.57
CA ARG A 46 12.64 12.16 -5.87
C ARG A 46 13.70 11.22 -5.30
N THR A 47 14.92 11.34 -5.80
CA THR A 47 16.12 10.74 -5.20
C THR A 47 17.08 11.83 -4.71
N ASP A 48 17.56 11.71 -3.48
CA ASP A 48 18.59 12.58 -2.91
C ASP A 48 19.59 11.78 -2.06
N THR A 49 20.45 12.48 -1.30
CA THR A 49 21.51 11.84 -0.50
C THR A 49 20.97 11.00 0.66
N ASP A 50 19.73 11.22 1.09
CA ASP A 50 19.11 10.43 2.16
C ASP A 50 18.49 9.13 1.60
N GLY A 51 18.26 9.08 0.27
CA GLY A 51 17.74 7.92 -0.44
C GLY A 51 16.59 8.26 -1.39
N VAL A 52 15.72 7.27 -1.60
CA VAL A 52 14.57 7.37 -2.49
C VAL A 52 13.33 7.80 -1.70
N HIS A 53 12.81 8.98 -1.99
CA HIS A 53 11.54 9.47 -1.47
C HIS A 53 10.41 8.96 -2.36
N LEU A 54 9.46 8.25 -1.79
CA LEU A 54 8.42 7.57 -2.55
C LEU A 54 7.04 7.67 -1.91
N SER A 55 6.00 7.51 -2.72
CA SER A 55 4.62 7.34 -2.27
C SER A 55 4.09 5.97 -2.68
N PHE A 56 3.53 5.22 -1.74
CA PHE A 56 2.96 3.90 -1.95
C PHE A 56 1.69 3.70 -1.13
N GLU A 57 0.61 3.25 -1.78
CA GLU A 57 -0.72 3.02 -1.18
C GLU A 57 -1.23 4.23 -0.35
N GLY A 58 -0.86 5.45 -0.77
CA GLY A 58 -1.29 6.70 -0.13
C GLY A 58 -0.44 7.15 1.06
N GLU A 59 0.68 6.48 1.34
CA GLU A 59 1.64 6.85 2.39
C GLU A 59 2.99 7.21 1.76
N GLN A 60 3.70 8.17 2.37
CA GLN A 60 5.04 8.57 1.94
C GLN A 60 6.10 7.88 2.78
N PHE A 61 7.20 7.49 2.13
CA PHE A 61 8.32 6.79 2.74
C PHE A 61 9.64 7.36 2.24
N LEU A 62 10.66 7.27 3.08
CA LEU A 62 12.06 7.39 2.69
C LEU A 62 12.66 5.99 2.72
N LEU A 63 13.15 5.52 1.58
CA LEU A 63 13.91 4.30 1.47
C LEU A 63 15.40 4.66 1.37
N PRO A 64 16.22 4.37 2.41
CA PRO A 64 17.65 4.64 2.38
C PRO A 64 18.33 4.03 1.16
N GLN A 65 19.40 4.67 0.67
CA GLN A 65 20.05 4.26 -0.59
C GLN A 65 20.45 2.77 -0.60
N GLU A 66 20.99 2.27 0.50
CA GLU A 66 21.36 0.85 0.66
C GLU A 66 20.16 -0.08 0.46
N ALA A 67 19.01 0.26 1.04
CA ALA A 67 17.78 -0.51 0.88
C ALA A 67 17.16 -0.33 -0.52
N ALA A 68 17.36 0.82 -1.17
CA ALA A 68 16.90 1.07 -2.53
C ALA A 68 17.66 0.22 -3.57
N HIS A 69 18.94 -0.03 -3.37
CA HIS A 69 19.72 -0.96 -4.20
C HIS A 69 19.19 -2.40 -4.12
N ASN A 70 18.61 -2.81 -3.00
CA ASN A 70 17.97 -4.12 -2.86
C ASN A 70 16.61 -4.23 -3.58
N LEU A 71 16.17 -3.19 -4.27
CA LEU A 71 14.92 -3.14 -5.01
C LEU A 71 15.18 -3.02 -6.50
N THR A 72 14.95 -4.10 -7.24
CA THR A 72 14.95 -4.04 -8.70
C THR A 72 13.58 -3.57 -9.19
N VAL A 73 13.56 -2.48 -9.95
CA VAL A 73 12.35 -1.87 -10.48
C VAL A 73 12.41 -1.72 -12.00
N MET A 74 11.28 -1.32 -12.57
CA MET A 74 11.18 -0.91 -13.97
C MET A 74 10.15 0.21 -14.07
N PRO A 75 10.31 1.16 -15.02
CA PRO A 75 9.27 2.14 -15.30
C PRO A 75 7.91 1.48 -15.52
N CYS A 76 6.87 2.04 -14.91
CA CYS A 76 5.50 1.62 -15.11
C CYS A 76 4.83 2.58 -16.09
N THR A 77 4.41 2.07 -17.25
CA THR A 77 3.66 2.83 -18.27
C THR A 77 2.20 2.39 -18.37
N ASP A 78 1.79 1.39 -17.58
CA ASP A 78 0.41 0.91 -17.53
C ASP A 78 -0.47 1.96 -16.86
N LYS A 79 -1.21 2.70 -17.67
CA LYS A 79 -2.11 3.77 -17.21
C LYS A 79 -3.11 3.29 -16.15
N GLY A 80 -3.60 2.05 -16.24
CA GLY A 80 -4.54 1.50 -15.26
C GLY A 80 -3.90 1.25 -13.91
N MET A 81 -2.65 0.78 -13.89
CA MET A 81 -1.90 0.62 -12.64
C MET A 81 -1.51 1.97 -12.01
N ILE A 82 -1.09 2.94 -12.83
CA ILE A 82 -0.75 4.29 -12.38
C ILE A 82 -1.99 4.97 -11.79
N ASP A 83 -3.11 4.93 -12.49
CA ASP A 83 -4.38 5.51 -12.04
C ASP A 83 -4.84 4.91 -10.71
N LEU A 84 -4.67 3.59 -10.54
CA LEU A 84 -4.96 2.92 -9.28
C LEU A 84 -4.04 3.42 -8.16
N ALA A 85 -2.74 3.52 -8.40
CA ALA A 85 -1.77 4.00 -7.41
C ALA A 85 -2.03 5.46 -6.99
N GLN A 86 -2.48 6.30 -7.93
CA GLN A 86 -2.81 7.71 -7.69
C GLN A 86 -4.10 7.90 -6.89
N LYS A 87 -5.12 7.10 -7.19
CA LYS A 87 -6.47 7.33 -6.66
C LYS A 87 -6.77 6.55 -5.39
N THR A 88 -5.87 5.68 -4.93
CA THR A 88 -6.11 4.84 -3.77
C THR A 88 -5.25 5.21 -2.58
N VAL A 89 -5.86 5.10 -1.41
CA VAL A 89 -5.21 5.27 -0.10
C VAL A 89 -5.63 4.10 0.81
N LYS A 90 -4.90 3.86 1.89
CA LYS A 90 -5.31 2.85 2.88
C LYS A 90 -6.57 3.26 3.64
N LEU A 91 -7.40 2.27 3.98
CA LEU A 91 -8.62 2.44 4.78
C LEU A 91 -8.34 3.08 6.15
N THR A 92 -7.15 2.87 6.71
CA THR A 92 -6.70 3.49 7.96
C THR A 92 -6.63 5.01 7.93
N THR A 93 -6.74 5.62 6.74
CA THR A 93 -6.77 7.07 6.54
C THR A 93 -8.18 7.65 6.47
N LEU A 94 -9.23 6.80 6.43
CA LEU A 94 -10.63 7.22 6.45
C LEU A 94 -10.95 7.88 7.80
N ARG A 95 -11.70 8.98 7.79
CA ARG A 95 -12.08 9.71 9.00
C ARG A 95 -13.55 9.51 9.35
N GLN A 96 -13.91 9.74 10.62
CA GLN A 96 -15.31 9.65 11.06
C GLN A 96 -16.17 10.61 10.24
N GLY A 97 -17.32 10.14 9.76
CA GLY A 97 -18.23 10.91 8.92
C GLY A 97 -17.88 10.92 7.43
N GLU A 98 -16.73 10.38 7.03
CA GLU A 98 -16.41 10.13 5.63
C GLU A 98 -16.96 8.78 5.17
N GLU A 99 -17.32 8.71 3.91
CA GLU A 99 -17.57 7.46 3.20
C GLU A 99 -16.54 7.27 2.09
N ALA A 100 -16.25 6.02 1.77
CA ALA A 100 -15.35 5.67 0.70
C ALA A 100 -15.82 4.41 -0.04
N THR A 101 -15.22 4.14 -1.19
CA THR A 101 -15.45 2.92 -1.95
C THR A 101 -14.22 2.02 -1.88
N ILE A 102 -14.37 0.74 -1.53
CA ILE A 102 -13.26 -0.21 -1.51
C ILE A 102 -12.70 -0.36 -2.93
N ALA A 103 -11.43 -0.03 -3.11
CA ALA A 103 -10.68 -0.24 -4.34
C ALA A 103 -10.18 -1.69 -4.46
N GLY A 104 -9.86 -2.31 -3.32
CA GLY A 104 -9.43 -3.70 -3.23
C GLY A 104 -8.68 -4.00 -1.93
N ILE A 105 -8.03 -5.16 -1.90
CA ILE A 105 -7.11 -5.54 -0.83
C ILE A 105 -5.70 -5.57 -1.42
N SER A 106 -4.76 -4.91 -0.75
CA SER A 106 -3.33 -4.91 -1.07
C SER A 106 -2.81 -6.33 -1.26
N LYS A 107 -1.94 -6.55 -2.26
CA LYS A 107 -1.34 -7.86 -2.50
C LYS A 107 -0.26 -8.22 -1.46
N ALA A 108 0.10 -7.28 -0.58
CA ALA A 108 0.86 -7.57 0.63
C ALA A 108 0.06 -8.48 1.60
N CYS A 109 -1.27 -8.37 1.61
CA CYS A 109 -2.13 -9.27 2.36
C CYS A 109 -2.30 -10.59 1.62
N ARG A 110 -1.83 -11.70 2.21
CA ARG A 110 -1.86 -13.03 1.59
C ARG A 110 -2.52 -14.06 2.49
N GLY A 111 -2.80 -15.24 1.93
CA GLY A 111 -3.28 -16.40 2.66
C GLY A 111 -4.60 -16.18 3.40
N ALA A 112 -4.66 -16.67 4.64
CA ALA A 112 -5.88 -16.68 5.46
C ALA A 112 -6.43 -15.28 5.76
N ASN A 113 -5.56 -14.29 6.00
CA ASN A 113 -5.98 -12.91 6.30
C ASN A 113 -6.73 -12.30 5.12
N ARG A 114 -6.19 -12.47 3.90
CA ARG A 114 -6.85 -11.98 2.68
C ARG A 114 -8.21 -12.64 2.47
N ARG A 115 -8.28 -13.97 2.63
CA ARG A 115 -9.54 -14.72 2.49
C ARG A 115 -10.59 -14.23 3.49
N ARG A 116 -10.21 -14.09 4.76
CA ARG A 116 -11.07 -13.56 5.82
C ARG A 116 -11.63 -12.17 5.46
N LEU A 117 -10.80 -11.25 5.00
CA LEU A 117 -11.28 -9.92 4.59
C LEU A 117 -12.29 -10.01 3.43
N LEU A 118 -12.07 -10.89 2.46
CA LEU A 118 -13.05 -11.11 1.39
C LEU A 118 -14.37 -11.70 1.92
N ASP A 119 -14.29 -12.71 2.79
CA ASP A 119 -15.46 -13.37 3.39
C ASP A 119 -16.29 -12.39 4.24
N LEU A 120 -15.63 -11.42 4.88
CA LEU A 120 -16.26 -10.34 5.65
C LEU A 120 -16.85 -9.22 4.76
N GLY A 121 -16.69 -9.31 3.44
CA GLY A 121 -17.30 -8.37 2.49
C GLY A 121 -16.43 -7.17 2.10
N PHE A 122 -15.12 -7.17 2.43
CA PHE A 122 -14.18 -6.15 1.96
C PHE A 122 -13.75 -6.41 0.51
N VAL A 123 -14.72 -6.27 -0.41
CA VAL A 123 -14.53 -6.51 -1.85
C VAL A 123 -14.64 -5.20 -2.62
N ARG A 124 -13.95 -5.14 -3.78
CA ARG A 124 -13.95 -3.97 -4.66
C ARG A 124 -15.38 -3.51 -4.97
N GLY A 125 -15.61 -2.20 -4.91
CA GLY A 125 -16.88 -1.55 -5.19
C GLY A 125 -17.82 -1.44 -3.98
N SER A 126 -17.49 -2.05 -2.84
CA SER A 126 -18.30 -1.92 -1.63
C SER A 126 -18.13 -0.53 -1.01
N ARG A 127 -19.25 0.11 -0.62
CA ARG A 127 -19.19 1.31 0.24
C ARG A 127 -18.73 0.93 1.63
N ILE A 128 -17.92 1.80 2.22
CA ILE A 128 -17.38 1.65 3.56
C ILE A 128 -17.38 2.98 4.30
N ALA A 129 -17.72 2.95 5.58
CA ALA A 129 -17.71 4.10 6.48
C ALA A 129 -17.22 3.65 7.87
N ILE A 130 -16.78 4.59 8.69
CA ILE A 130 -16.52 4.30 10.11
C ILE A 130 -17.85 4.36 10.88
N ASP A 131 -18.15 3.28 11.59
CA ASP A 131 -19.27 3.21 12.54
C ASP A 131 -18.83 3.83 13.88
N LEU A 132 -17.87 3.17 14.51
CA LEU A 132 -17.37 3.50 15.84
C LEU A 132 -15.86 3.29 15.86
N THR A 133 -15.14 4.21 16.50
CA THR A 133 -13.74 3.99 16.86
C THR A 133 -13.65 3.65 18.35
N SER A 134 -12.86 2.63 18.69
CA SER A 134 -12.57 2.31 20.10
C SER A 134 -12.06 3.56 20.84
N PRO A 135 -12.39 3.76 22.13
CA PRO A 135 -11.85 4.87 22.92
C PRO A 135 -10.32 4.94 22.93
N LEU A 136 -9.65 3.78 22.78
CA LEU A 136 -8.19 3.66 22.70
C LEU A 136 -7.65 3.75 21.26
N GLY A 137 -8.49 4.08 20.28
CA GLY A 137 -8.11 4.27 18.87
C GLY A 137 -7.92 2.99 18.04
N ASN A 138 -8.04 1.80 18.65
CA ASN A 138 -7.88 0.52 17.98
C ASN A 138 -8.61 -0.60 18.77
N PRO A 139 -9.46 -1.44 18.16
CA PRO A 139 -9.88 -1.48 16.74
C PRO A 139 -10.85 -0.36 16.34
N THR A 140 -11.07 -0.22 15.04
CA THR A 140 -12.12 0.62 14.44
C THR A 140 -13.19 -0.28 13.82
N ALA A 141 -14.46 -0.01 14.13
CA ALA A 141 -15.60 -0.64 13.50
C ALA A 141 -15.95 0.07 12.20
N TYR A 142 -15.98 -0.68 11.11
CA TYR A 142 -16.36 -0.20 9.78
C TYR A 142 -17.69 -0.80 9.36
N VAL A 143 -18.60 0.02 8.84
CA VAL A 143 -19.80 -0.50 8.17
C VAL A 143 -19.43 -0.85 6.75
N VAL A 144 -19.57 -2.13 6.39
CA VAL A 144 -19.40 -2.61 5.02
C VAL A 144 -20.58 -3.53 4.69
N ARG A 145 -21.26 -3.27 3.57
CA ARG A 145 -22.45 -4.03 3.14
C ARG A 145 -23.51 -4.18 4.25
N GLY A 146 -23.75 -3.11 5.02
CA GLY A 146 -24.73 -3.07 6.10
C GLY A 146 -24.32 -3.81 7.37
N THR A 147 -23.08 -4.29 7.47
CA THR A 147 -22.57 -5.00 8.66
C THR A 147 -21.42 -4.23 9.28
N ALA A 148 -21.45 -4.03 10.60
CA ALA A 148 -20.34 -3.44 11.35
C ALA A 148 -19.26 -4.50 11.64
N ILE A 149 -18.05 -4.27 11.14
CA ILE A 149 -16.90 -5.15 11.31
C ILE A 149 -15.76 -4.39 12.01
N ALA A 150 -15.39 -4.84 13.20
CA ALA A 150 -14.23 -4.33 13.91
C ALA A 150 -12.92 -4.87 13.32
N LEU A 151 -12.09 -3.99 12.78
CA LEU A 151 -10.74 -4.31 12.32
C LEU A 151 -9.71 -3.59 13.18
N ARG A 152 -8.65 -4.32 13.54
CA ARG A 152 -7.43 -3.71 14.07
C ARG A 152 -6.69 -2.97 12.96
N ARG A 153 -5.90 -1.96 13.33
CA ARG A 153 -5.12 -1.14 12.38
C ARG A 153 -4.21 -1.96 11.45
N ASP A 154 -3.58 -3.01 11.96
CA ASP A 154 -2.71 -3.93 11.22
C ASP A 154 -3.47 -4.79 10.18
N GLN A 155 -4.78 -4.96 10.36
CA GLN A 155 -5.66 -5.60 9.38
C GLN A 155 -6.21 -4.58 8.38
N ALA A 156 -6.72 -3.45 8.88
CA ALA A 156 -7.32 -2.39 8.07
C ALA A 156 -6.32 -1.76 7.08
N ARG A 157 -5.02 -1.72 7.42
CA ARG A 157 -3.97 -1.18 6.54
C ARG A 157 -3.86 -1.87 5.19
N TYR A 158 -4.39 -3.10 5.06
CA TYR A 158 -4.37 -3.85 3.81
C TYR A 158 -5.54 -3.53 2.87
N ILE A 159 -6.54 -2.78 3.32
CA ILE A 159 -7.69 -2.42 2.49
C ILE A 159 -7.41 -1.07 1.84
N LEU A 160 -7.56 -1.01 0.52
CA LEU A 160 -7.40 0.20 -0.28
C LEU A 160 -8.77 0.77 -0.61
N ILE A 161 -8.90 2.08 -0.57
CA ILE A 161 -10.15 2.81 -0.83
C ILE A 161 -9.94 3.94 -1.86
N TYR A 162 -11.00 4.22 -2.62
CA TYR A 162 -11.21 5.47 -3.32
C TYR A 162 -11.99 6.42 -2.40
N ARG A 163 -11.51 7.65 -2.24
CA ARG A 163 -12.26 8.73 -1.59
C ARG A 163 -13.22 9.39 -2.57
#